data_AF-A0AAQ6II79-F1
#
_entry.id   AF-A0AAQ6II79-F1
#
_cell.length_a   1.000
_cell.length_b   1.000
_cell.length_c   1.000
_cell.angle_alpha   90.00
_cell.angle_beta   90.00
_cell.angle_gamma   90.00
#
_symmetry.space_group_name_H-M   'P 1'
#
loop_
_entity.id
_entity.type
_entity.pdbx_description
1 polymer ?
#
loop_
_entity_poly.entity_id
_entity_poly.type
_entity_poly.pdbx_seq_one_letter_code
_entity_poly.pdbx_strand_id
1 'polypeptide(L)'
;MKPVRGSHRATSKTPNATLKTRKKTDKTTKLSTEQQDLELIDNKQSKNTHPKPVRKRKADDLSSRPNNIKGQENWELIPRSTITALENIMDLSVLATLALRRMEKKETQEHLNIMRNRFLAQCAQLKVPVHKRKDLEHSSHRHQEESTKSVAGQKTLSTLEEDLRSVVSALESTEEQVESLQHTCSVLRDQVEEEEEKAKEV
;
A
#
# COMPACT_ATOMS: atom_id res chain seq x y z
N MET A 1 32.22 -37.58 9.40
CA MET A 1 32.55 -36.44 8.52
C MET A 1 31.63 -35.27 8.87
N LYS A 2 32.15 -34.06 9.06
CA LYS A 2 31.36 -32.84 9.31
C LYS A 2 31.33 -32.00 8.02
N PRO A 3 30.25 -31.28 7.68
CA PRO A 3 30.30 -30.37 6.54
C PRO A 3 31.07 -29.10 6.89
N VAL A 4 32.00 -28.74 6.01
CA VAL A 4 32.77 -27.50 6.02
C VAL A 4 31.89 -26.37 5.49
N ARG A 5 31.57 -25.41 6.36
CA ARG A 5 30.78 -24.21 6.03
C ARG A 5 31.72 -23.10 5.57
N GLY A 6 31.99 -23.03 4.27
CA GLY A 6 32.79 -21.96 3.65
C GLY A 6 31.91 -20.82 3.16
N SER A 7 31.68 -19.82 4.01
CA SER A 7 31.11 -18.53 3.60
C SER A 7 32.25 -17.55 3.34
N HIS A 8 32.56 -17.30 2.06
CA HIS A 8 33.45 -16.22 1.65
C HIS A 8 32.60 -15.06 1.12
N ARG A 9 32.11 -14.21 2.02
CA ARG A 9 31.66 -12.86 1.66
C ARG A 9 32.58 -11.85 2.34
N ALA A 10 33.32 -11.10 1.53
CA ALA A 10 34.15 -10.01 2.00
C ALA A 10 33.29 -8.96 2.72
N THR A 11 33.69 -8.57 3.93
CA THR A 11 33.08 -7.49 4.69
C THR A 11 33.45 -6.16 4.02
N SER A 12 32.46 -5.45 3.48
CA SER A 12 32.66 -4.09 2.97
C SER A 12 32.92 -3.15 4.15
N LYS A 13 34.06 -2.46 4.07
CA LYS A 13 34.52 -1.44 5.02
C LYS A 13 33.56 -0.24 4.99
N THR A 14 32.93 0.07 6.10
CA THR A 14 32.33 1.39 6.37
C THR A 14 33.40 2.32 6.94
N PRO A 15 33.52 3.58 6.48
CA PRO A 15 34.34 4.56 7.17
C PRO A 15 33.52 5.25 8.27
N ASN A 16 34.12 5.28 9.47
CA ASN A 16 33.64 5.99 10.64
C ASN A 16 33.94 7.50 10.57
N ALA A 17 33.13 8.22 11.36
CA ALA A 17 33.41 9.49 12.04
C ALA A 17 33.25 10.82 11.27
N THR A 18 32.25 11.61 11.69
CA THR A 18 32.51 12.83 12.48
C THR A 18 31.35 13.14 13.42
N LEU A 19 31.62 13.04 14.72
CA LEU A 19 30.84 13.60 15.83
C LEU A 19 31.04 15.12 15.89
N LYS A 20 29.96 15.92 15.95
CA LYS A 20 29.95 17.23 16.62
C LYS A 20 28.57 17.54 17.27
N THR A 21 28.56 17.36 18.60
CA THR A 21 27.98 18.22 19.66
C THR A 21 26.48 18.60 19.69
N ARG A 22 25.76 17.88 20.57
CA ARG A 22 24.83 18.33 21.66
C ARG A 22 24.30 19.78 21.64
N LYS A 23 22.97 19.89 21.76
CA LYS A 23 22.29 20.62 22.86
C LYS A 23 20.92 19.98 23.15
N LYS A 24 20.75 19.53 24.41
CA LYS A 24 19.50 19.03 25.00
C LYS A 24 18.73 20.21 25.61
N THR A 25 17.40 20.15 25.57
CA THR A 25 16.54 20.68 26.65
C THR A 25 15.25 19.87 26.69
N ASP A 26 15.21 18.89 27.58
CA ASP A 26 14.00 18.32 28.17
C ASP A 26 13.53 19.27 29.28
N LYS A 27 12.22 19.56 29.34
CA LYS A 27 11.50 19.77 30.62
C LYS A 27 10.07 19.26 30.48
N THR A 28 9.84 18.17 31.18
CA THR A 28 8.58 17.45 31.38
C THR A 28 7.92 17.92 32.68
N THR A 29 6.60 18.15 32.61
CA THR A 29 5.57 17.95 33.66
C THR A 29 5.66 18.69 34.99
N LYS A 30 4.61 19.47 35.29
CA LYS A 30 3.93 19.46 36.60
C LYS A 30 2.41 19.57 36.40
N LEU A 31 1.70 18.49 36.74
CA LEU A 31 0.28 18.47 37.09
C LEU A 31 0.13 19.06 38.50
N SER A 32 -0.91 19.86 38.72
CA SER A 32 -1.51 20.03 40.05
C SER A 32 -3.02 20.24 39.87
N THR A 33 -3.77 19.19 40.17
CA THR A 33 -5.18 19.20 40.50
C THR A 33 -5.26 19.39 42.01
N GLU A 34 -5.95 20.41 42.49
CA GLU A 34 -6.50 20.43 43.85
C GLU A 34 -7.95 20.90 43.80
N GLN A 35 -8.80 20.02 44.28
CA GLN A 35 -10.22 20.19 44.58
C GLN A 35 -10.39 20.92 45.91
N GLN A 36 -11.46 21.70 46.03
CA GLN A 36 -12.22 22.06 47.24
C GLN A 36 -13.47 22.79 46.71
N ASP A 37 -14.70 22.59 47.15
CA ASP A 37 -15.34 21.63 48.02
C ASP A 37 -16.86 21.73 47.73
N LEU A 38 -17.62 20.74 48.21
CA LEU A 38 -19.08 20.63 48.43
C LEU A 38 -19.88 21.97 48.55
N GLU A 39 -21.18 22.13 48.25
CA GLU A 39 -22.34 21.22 48.28
C GLU A 39 -23.59 21.90 47.64
N LEU A 40 -24.56 21.08 47.22
CA LEU A 40 -25.89 21.45 46.72
C LEU A 40 -26.82 21.96 47.84
N ILE A 41 -27.63 23.00 47.56
CA ILE A 41 -29.00 23.12 48.09
C ILE A 41 -29.94 23.62 46.98
N ASP A 42 -31.06 22.92 46.84
CA ASP A 42 -32.07 23.05 45.79
C ASP A 42 -33.32 23.84 46.27
N ASN A 43 -34.04 24.40 45.29
CA ASN A 43 -35.49 24.65 45.22
C ASN A 43 -36.19 25.96 45.70
N LYS A 44 -36.77 26.62 44.66
CA LYS A 44 -38.15 27.18 44.47
C LYS A 44 -38.51 28.67 44.69
N GLN A 45 -39.05 29.20 43.58
CA GLN A 45 -40.27 30.02 43.39
C GLN A 45 -40.30 31.56 43.53
N SER A 46 -40.39 32.19 42.35
CA SER A 46 -41.39 33.20 41.91
C SER A 46 -41.43 34.62 42.53
N LYS A 47 -41.18 35.64 41.70
CA LYS A 47 -42.13 36.67 41.19
C LYS A 47 -41.44 38.00 40.83
N ASN A 48 -41.62 38.38 39.56
CA ASN A 48 -41.74 39.71 38.94
C ASN A 48 -41.18 40.95 39.65
N THR A 49 -40.31 41.70 38.94
CA THR A 49 -40.47 43.15 38.68
C THR A 49 -39.72 43.51 37.37
N HIS A 50 -40.31 44.43 36.61
CA HIS A 50 -40.06 44.82 35.20
C HIS A 50 -38.74 45.59 34.89
N PRO A 51 -38.41 45.85 33.60
CA PRO A 51 -37.03 45.89 33.06
C PRO A 51 -36.51 47.26 32.56
N LYS A 52 -35.24 47.25 32.06
CA LYS A 52 -34.50 48.17 31.12
C LYS A 52 -33.57 49.24 31.75
N PRO A 53 -32.52 49.75 31.04
CA PRO A 53 -32.31 49.71 29.58
C PRO A 53 -30.92 49.31 29.02
N VAL A 54 -31.01 48.71 27.83
CA VAL A 54 -30.14 48.77 26.64
C VAL A 54 -28.92 49.70 26.72
N ARG A 55 -27.71 49.12 26.64
CA ARG A 55 -26.53 49.79 26.09
C ARG A 55 -26.11 49.08 24.81
N LYS A 56 -26.35 49.75 23.68
CA LYS A 56 -25.84 49.39 22.35
C LYS A 56 -24.30 49.41 22.41
N ARG A 57 -23.64 48.27 22.22
CA ARG A 57 -22.24 48.26 21.81
C ARG A 57 -22.22 48.23 20.28
N LYS A 58 -21.52 49.20 19.71
CA LYS A 58 -21.27 49.27 18.28
C LYS A 58 -20.51 48.01 17.86
N ALA A 59 -20.95 47.40 16.77
CA ALA A 59 -20.17 46.42 16.05
C ALA A 59 -19.01 47.19 15.41
N ASP A 60 -17.83 47.12 16.03
CA ASP A 60 -16.59 47.38 15.31
C ASP A 60 -16.35 46.18 14.40
N ASP A 61 -16.31 46.46 13.09
CA ASP A 61 -15.87 45.56 12.03
C ASP A 61 -14.50 44.98 12.37
N LEU A 62 -14.49 43.81 13.00
CA LEU A 62 -13.33 42.93 12.97
C LEU A 62 -13.36 42.20 11.64
N SER A 63 -12.98 42.91 10.56
CA SER A 63 -12.62 42.24 9.32
C SER A 63 -11.45 41.32 9.64
N SER A 64 -11.72 40.02 9.69
CA SER A 64 -10.75 38.96 9.82
C SER A 64 -9.71 39.10 8.71
N ARG A 65 -8.57 39.72 9.03
CA ARG A 65 -7.40 39.68 8.15
C ARG A 65 -6.91 38.24 8.15
N PRO A 66 -6.87 37.53 7.01
CA PRO A 66 -6.36 36.17 6.99
C PRO A 66 -4.91 36.19 7.49
N ASN A 67 -4.65 35.42 8.54
CA ASN A 67 -3.30 35.17 9.04
C ASN A 67 -2.54 34.39 7.96
N ASN A 68 -1.97 35.10 7.00
CA ASN A 68 -1.09 34.50 6.00
C ASN A 68 0.13 33.97 6.74
N ILE A 69 0.22 32.65 6.88
CA ILE A 69 1.39 31.98 7.43
C ILE A 69 2.54 32.23 6.44
N LYS A 70 3.67 32.74 6.96
CA LYS A 70 4.85 33.10 6.18
C LYS A 70 5.31 31.88 5.36
N GLY A 71 5.19 31.94 4.03
CA GLY A 71 5.48 30.83 3.11
C GLY A 71 4.33 30.36 2.21
N GLN A 72 3.11 30.88 2.40
CA GLN A 72 1.95 30.62 1.50
C GLN A 72 1.98 31.40 0.19
N GLU A 73 2.93 32.31 0.01
CA GLU A 73 3.02 33.20 -1.15
C GLU A 73 3.26 32.43 -2.47
N ASN A 74 3.93 31.28 -2.40
CA ASN A 74 4.20 30.42 -3.55
C ASN A 74 3.25 29.21 -3.64
N TRP A 75 2.08 29.25 -2.98
CA TRP A 75 1.11 28.15 -3.08
C TRP A 75 0.20 28.38 -4.28
N GLU A 76 0.03 27.34 -5.09
CA GLU A 76 -0.82 27.37 -6.27
C GLU A 76 -2.16 26.67 -5.97
N LEU A 77 -3.20 26.99 -6.74
CA LEU A 77 -4.43 26.23 -6.69
C LEU A 77 -4.17 24.79 -7.14
N ILE A 78 -4.95 23.85 -6.60
CA ILE A 78 -4.85 22.45 -7.02
C ILE A 78 -5.06 22.35 -8.55
N PRO A 79 -4.15 21.67 -9.28
CA PRO A 79 -4.31 21.45 -10.71
C PRO A 79 -5.60 20.71 -11.04
N ARG A 80 -6.24 21.07 -12.16
CA ARG A 80 -7.49 20.42 -12.62
C ARG A 80 -7.35 18.90 -12.76
N SER A 81 -6.20 18.41 -13.22
CA SER A 81 -5.94 16.96 -13.33
C SER A 81 -6.04 16.24 -11.99
N THR A 82 -5.55 16.85 -10.91
CA THR A 82 -5.66 16.30 -9.55
C THR A 82 -7.12 16.34 -9.06
N ILE A 83 -7.87 17.40 -9.37
CA ILE A 83 -9.30 17.48 -9.02
C ILE A 83 -10.09 16.39 -9.74
N THR A 84 -9.83 16.16 -11.04
CA THR A 84 -10.45 15.07 -11.81
C THR A 84 -10.06 13.69 -11.25
N ALA A 85 -8.82 13.51 -10.83
CA ALA A 85 -8.40 12.26 -10.18
C ALA A 85 -9.14 12.03 -8.85
N LEU A 86 -9.31 13.07 -8.04
CA LEU A 86 -10.10 13.02 -6.81
C LEU A 86 -11.58 12.72 -7.09
N GLU A 87 -12.17 13.34 -8.10
CA GLU A 87 -13.55 13.06 -8.54
C GLU A 87 -13.72 11.59 -8.90
N ASN A 88 -12.82 11.02 -9.72
CA ASN A 88 -12.84 9.61 -10.07
C ASN A 88 -12.74 8.70 -8.83
N ILE A 89 -11.81 8.98 -7.91
CA ILE A 89 -11.67 8.19 -6.67
C ILE A 89 -12.96 8.23 -5.85
N MET A 90 -13.57 9.42 -5.72
CA MET A 90 -14.84 9.56 -5.00
C MET A 90 -15.96 8.81 -5.71
N ASP A 91 -16.07 8.88 -7.04
CA ASP A 91 -17.09 8.17 -7.81
C ASP A 91 -16.98 6.66 -7.63
N LEU A 92 -15.76 6.10 -7.68
CA LEU A 92 -15.53 4.70 -7.35
C LEU A 92 -15.94 4.38 -5.91
N SER A 93 -15.65 5.25 -4.94
CA SER A 93 -16.04 5.04 -3.54
C SER A 93 -17.57 5.08 -3.33
N VAL A 94 -18.28 5.95 -4.07
CA VAL A 94 -19.74 6.01 -4.07
C VAL A 94 -20.31 4.72 -4.67
N LEU A 95 -19.76 4.25 -5.79
CA LEU A 95 -20.16 2.97 -6.38
C LEU A 95 -19.93 1.79 -5.42
N ALA A 96 -18.76 1.71 -4.79
CA ALA A 96 -18.43 0.66 -3.84
C ALA A 96 -19.36 0.65 -2.61
N THR A 97 -19.65 1.83 -2.06
CA THR A 97 -20.58 1.95 -0.92
C THR A 97 -22.01 1.60 -1.30
N LEU A 98 -22.48 1.96 -2.50
CA LEU A 98 -23.80 1.58 -3.01
C LEU A 98 -23.92 0.09 -3.31
N ALA A 99 -22.82 -0.56 -3.73
CA ALA A 99 -22.78 -2.00 -3.94
C ALA A 99 -22.98 -2.78 -2.63
N LEU A 100 -22.44 -2.26 -1.52
CA LEU A 100 -22.58 -2.87 -0.19
C LEU A 100 -23.94 -2.61 0.47
N ARG A 101 -24.67 -1.56 0.04
CA ARG A 101 -25.95 -1.19 0.66
C ARG A 101 -27.11 -2.04 0.12
N ARG A 102 -27.93 -2.63 1.00
CA ARG A 102 -29.08 -3.48 0.61
C ARG A 102 -30.39 -2.71 0.37
N MET A 103 -30.63 -1.60 1.07
CA MET A 103 -31.83 -0.74 0.91
C MET A 103 -31.45 0.74 0.77
N GLU A 104 -32.41 1.62 0.40
CA GLU A 104 -32.23 3.10 0.37
C GLU A 104 -31.07 3.60 -0.52
N LYS A 105 -30.77 2.90 -1.61
CA LYS A 105 -29.64 3.24 -2.50
C LYS A 105 -29.74 4.65 -3.11
N LYS A 106 -30.94 5.09 -3.46
CA LYS A 106 -31.17 6.39 -4.12
C LYS A 106 -30.88 7.57 -3.18
N GLU A 107 -31.46 7.56 -1.98
CA GLU A 107 -31.24 8.61 -0.98
C GLU A 107 -29.77 8.64 -0.52
N THR A 108 -29.18 7.45 -0.37
CA THR A 108 -27.75 7.33 -0.10
C THR A 108 -26.89 7.97 -1.18
N GLN A 109 -27.18 7.66 -2.43
CA GLN A 109 -26.45 8.19 -3.57
C GLN A 109 -26.58 9.71 -3.63
N GLU A 110 -27.77 10.25 -3.37
CA GLU A 110 -28.00 11.69 -3.30
C GLU A 110 -27.15 12.36 -2.22
N HIS A 111 -27.18 11.85 -0.99
CA HIS A 111 -26.35 12.37 0.11
C HIS A 111 -24.85 12.28 -0.21
N LEU A 112 -24.40 11.15 -0.75
CA LEU A 112 -23.01 10.96 -1.15
C LEU A 112 -22.59 11.94 -2.27
N ASN A 113 -23.46 12.18 -3.25
CA ASN A 113 -23.20 13.13 -4.33
C ASN A 113 -23.13 14.58 -3.83
N ILE A 114 -23.98 14.96 -2.88
CA ILE A 114 -23.90 16.28 -2.24
C ILE A 114 -22.56 16.45 -1.53
N MET A 115 -22.14 15.44 -0.76
CA MET A 115 -20.83 15.46 -0.08
C MET A 115 -19.67 15.52 -1.07
N ARG A 116 -19.71 14.70 -2.13
CA ARG A 116 -18.73 14.69 -3.23
C ARG A 116 -18.57 16.08 -3.83
N ASN A 117 -19.68 16.68 -4.27
CA ASN A 117 -19.66 17.98 -4.94
C ASN A 117 -19.17 19.10 -4.03
N ARG A 118 -19.58 19.09 -2.75
CA ARG A 118 -19.12 20.07 -1.76
C ARG A 118 -17.62 19.94 -1.49
N PHE A 119 -17.13 18.71 -1.36
CA PHE A 119 -15.71 18.44 -1.16
C PHE A 119 -14.88 18.91 -2.36
N LEU A 120 -15.27 18.55 -3.59
CA LEU A 120 -14.56 18.95 -4.80
C LEU A 120 -14.53 20.48 -4.96
N ALA A 121 -15.63 21.17 -4.63
CA ALA A 121 -15.68 22.63 -4.64
C ALA A 121 -14.68 23.26 -3.65
N GLN A 122 -14.50 22.65 -2.47
CA GLN A 122 -13.49 23.09 -1.50
C GLN A 122 -12.07 22.81 -1.99
N CYS A 123 -11.83 21.64 -2.59
CA CYS A 123 -10.53 21.31 -3.19
C CYS A 123 -10.15 22.28 -4.31
N ALA A 124 -11.11 22.70 -5.14
CA ALA A 124 -10.85 23.65 -6.23
C ALA A 124 -10.39 25.03 -5.73
N GLN A 125 -10.74 25.41 -4.50
CA GLN A 125 -10.36 26.69 -3.88
C GLN A 125 -9.12 26.55 -2.98
N LEU A 126 -8.67 25.32 -2.71
CA LEU A 126 -7.56 25.05 -1.82
C LEU A 126 -6.24 25.42 -2.51
N LYS A 127 -5.46 26.28 -1.86
CA LYS A 127 -4.07 26.52 -2.25
C LYS A 127 -3.19 25.44 -1.63
N VAL A 128 -2.34 24.83 -2.44
CA VAL A 128 -1.40 23.79 -2.03
C VAL A 128 0.03 24.22 -2.34
N PRO A 129 1.01 23.81 -1.53
CA PRO A 129 2.42 24.00 -1.86
C PRO A 129 2.72 23.42 -3.24
N VAL A 130 3.44 24.16 -4.09
CA VAL A 130 3.90 23.66 -5.38
C VAL A 130 4.82 22.47 -5.12
N HIS A 131 4.36 21.29 -5.51
CA HIS A 131 5.05 20.04 -5.24
C HIS A 131 6.38 20.03 -6.01
N LYS A 132 7.47 19.66 -5.34
CA LYS A 132 8.79 19.58 -5.98
C LYS A 132 8.76 18.41 -6.97
N ARG A 133 8.72 18.70 -8.27
CA ARG A 133 8.62 17.71 -9.37
C ARG A 133 9.63 16.56 -9.32
N LYS A 134 10.78 16.75 -8.64
CA LYS A 134 11.85 15.77 -8.50
C LYS A 134 11.37 14.43 -7.92
N ASP A 135 10.46 14.45 -6.95
CA ASP A 135 9.97 13.21 -6.32
C ASP A 135 9.07 12.39 -7.29
N LEU A 136 8.39 13.06 -8.21
CA LEU A 136 7.53 12.44 -9.20
C LEU A 136 8.34 11.84 -10.36
N GLU A 137 9.42 12.49 -10.78
CA GLU A 137 10.38 11.95 -11.75
C GLU A 137 10.96 10.61 -11.28
N HIS A 138 11.27 10.49 -9.98
CA HIS A 138 11.72 9.24 -9.38
C HIS A 138 10.67 8.12 -9.44
N SER A 139 9.38 8.44 -9.32
CA SER A 139 8.30 7.43 -9.46
C SER A 139 8.13 6.95 -10.91
N SER A 140 8.19 7.85 -11.88
CA SER A 140 8.06 7.50 -13.30
C SER A 140 9.25 6.66 -13.78
N HIS A 141 10.47 7.04 -13.38
CA HIS A 141 11.67 6.26 -13.66
C HIS A 141 11.57 4.85 -13.07
N ARG A 142 11.19 4.73 -11.79
CA ARG A 142 11.03 3.43 -11.12
C ARG A 142 10.01 2.54 -11.83
N HIS A 143 8.88 3.12 -12.26
CA HIS A 143 7.88 2.36 -13.01
C HIS A 143 8.42 1.84 -14.34
N GLN A 144 9.19 2.66 -15.08
CA GLN A 144 9.82 2.24 -16.32
C GLN A 144 10.86 1.13 -16.10
N GLU A 145 11.68 1.24 -15.05
CA GLU A 145 12.64 0.20 -14.66
C GLU A 145 11.93 -1.11 -14.30
N GLU A 146 10.86 -1.05 -13.50
CA GLU A 146 10.08 -2.22 -13.14
C GLU A 146 9.41 -2.87 -14.36
N SER A 147 8.88 -2.06 -15.29
CA SER A 147 8.28 -2.54 -16.53
C SER A 147 9.30 -3.27 -17.41
N THR A 148 10.48 -2.67 -17.63
CA THR A 148 11.54 -3.30 -18.42
C THR A 148 12.04 -4.60 -17.78
N LYS A 149 12.19 -4.62 -16.45
CA LYS A 149 12.55 -5.82 -15.70
C LYS A 149 11.48 -6.90 -15.78
N SER A 150 10.20 -6.54 -15.74
CA SER A 150 9.09 -7.47 -15.88
C SER A 150 9.08 -8.11 -17.27
N VAL A 151 9.26 -7.33 -18.33
CA VAL A 151 9.35 -7.85 -19.71
C VAL A 151 10.54 -8.78 -19.88
N ALA A 152 11.71 -8.42 -19.35
CA ALA A 152 12.88 -9.29 -19.37
C ALA A 152 12.63 -10.59 -18.59
N GLY A 153 12.02 -10.49 -17.41
CA GLY A 153 11.62 -11.64 -16.60
C GLY A 153 10.66 -12.58 -17.33
N GLN A 154 9.65 -12.04 -18.02
CA GLN A 154 8.70 -12.83 -18.79
C GLN A 154 9.40 -13.63 -19.90
N LYS A 155 10.35 -13.01 -20.61
CA LYS A 155 11.14 -13.71 -21.64
C LYS A 155 11.96 -14.83 -21.03
N THR A 156 12.64 -14.59 -19.91
CA THR A 156 13.44 -15.63 -19.25
C THR A 156 12.59 -16.80 -18.74
N LEU A 157 11.36 -16.53 -18.27
CA LEU A 157 10.43 -17.58 -17.86
C LEU A 157 9.93 -18.39 -19.05
N SER A 158 9.62 -17.74 -20.17
CA SER A 158 9.21 -18.43 -21.40
C SER A 158 10.29 -19.39 -21.90
N THR A 159 11.56 -18.94 -21.94
CA THR A 159 12.68 -19.81 -22.34
C THR A 159 12.86 -20.98 -21.38
N LEU A 160 12.75 -20.74 -20.07
CA LEU A 160 12.85 -21.82 -19.08
C LEU A 160 11.72 -22.84 -19.23
N GLU A 161 10.51 -22.40 -19.56
CA GLU A 161 9.38 -23.31 -19.80
C GLU A 161 9.62 -24.20 -21.03
N GLU A 162 10.17 -23.63 -22.10
CA GLU A 162 10.55 -24.38 -23.31
C GLU A 162 11.65 -25.40 -23.02
N ASP A 163 12.69 -25.00 -22.28
CA ASP A 163 13.79 -25.89 -21.86
C ASP A 163 13.27 -27.05 -21.00
N LEU A 164 12.41 -26.75 -20.01
CA LEU A 164 11.80 -27.79 -19.17
C LEU A 164 10.95 -28.76 -19.98
N ARG A 165 10.17 -28.26 -20.94
CA ARG A 165 9.38 -29.11 -21.84
C ARG A 165 10.28 -30.02 -22.67
N SER A 166 11.39 -29.50 -23.19
CA SER A 166 12.37 -30.30 -23.93
C SER A 166 13.00 -31.39 -23.05
N VAL A 167 13.33 -31.08 -21.80
CA VAL A 167 13.90 -32.05 -20.85
C VAL A 167 12.89 -33.14 -20.51
N VAL A 168 11.63 -32.78 -20.26
CA VAL A 168 10.55 -33.74 -19.99
C VAL A 168 10.37 -34.69 -21.16
N SER A 169 10.26 -34.17 -22.40
CA SER A 169 10.12 -35.01 -23.58
C SER A 169 11.34 -35.92 -23.82
N ALA A 170 12.55 -35.45 -23.51
CA ALA A 170 13.74 -36.28 -23.58
C ALA A 170 13.70 -37.41 -22.54
N LEU A 171 13.27 -37.11 -21.30
CA LEU A 171 13.13 -38.11 -20.24
C LEU A 171 12.09 -39.18 -20.59
N GLU A 172 10.91 -38.77 -21.08
CA GLU A 172 9.86 -39.68 -21.54
C GLU A 172 10.40 -40.63 -22.62
N SER A 173 11.10 -40.10 -23.64
CA SER A 173 11.70 -40.94 -24.68
C SER A 173 12.76 -41.90 -24.15
N THR A 174 13.57 -41.47 -23.18
CA THR A 174 14.55 -42.38 -22.56
C THR A 174 13.90 -43.45 -21.70
N GLU A 175 12.78 -43.14 -21.04
CA GLU A 175 12.01 -44.11 -20.26
C GLU A 175 11.42 -45.20 -21.17
N GLU A 176 10.81 -44.80 -22.30
CA GLU A 176 10.33 -45.74 -23.33
C GLU A 176 11.44 -46.66 -23.85
N GLN A 177 12.64 -46.12 -24.08
CA GLN A 177 13.81 -46.92 -24.50
C GLN A 177 14.26 -47.91 -23.43
N VAL A 178 14.26 -47.50 -22.15
CA VAL A 178 14.62 -48.37 -21.03
C VAL A 178 13.60 -49.50 -20.89
N GLU A 179 12.30 -49.21 -20.96
CA GLU A 179 11.25 -50.22 -20.90
C GLU A 179 11.34 -51.21 -22.06
N SER A 180 11.57 -50.71 -23.28
CA SER A 180 11.78 -51.55 -24.47
C SER A 180 12.99 -52.48 -24.30
N LEU A 181 14.13 -51.92 -23.87
CA LEU A 181 15.34 -52.70 -23.64
C LEU A 181 15.13 -53.75 -22.54
N GLN A 182 14.49 -53.38 -21.43
CA GLN A 182 14.16 -54.29 -20.34
C GLN A 182 13.28 -55.45 -20.83
N HIS A 183 12.29 -55.17 -21.67
CA HIS A 183 11.46 -56.20 -22.29
C HIS A 183 12.30 -57.15 -23.15
N THR A 184 13.16 -56.62 -24.03
CA THR A 184 14.04 -57.46 -24.87
C THR A 184 15.01 -58.32 -24.04
N CYS A 185 15.58 -57.77 -22.96
CA CYS A 185 16.43 -58.53 -22.06
C CYS A 185 15.68 -59.65 -21.33
N SER A 186 14.40 -59.43 -20.98
CA SER A 186 13.55 -60.47 -20.39
C SER A 186 13.30 -61.61 -21.38
N VAL A 187 12.86 -61.28 -22.59
CA VAL A 187 12.58 -62.29 -23.63
C VAL A 187 13.83 -63.12 -23.95
N LEU A 188 14.99 -62.47 -24.09
CA LEU A 188 16.25 -63.18 -24.34
C LEU A 188 16.65 -64.08 -23.17
N ARG A 189 16.37 -63.68 -21.93
CA ARG A 189 16.63 -64.51 -20.75
C ARG A 189 15.75 -65.75 -20.75
N ASP A 190 14.45 -65.59 -21.03
CA ASP A 190 13.50 -66.70 -21.10
C ASP A 190 13.88 -67.70 -22.21
N GLN A 191 14.31 -67.19 -23.38
CA GLN A 191 14.80 -68.03 -24.49
C GLN A 191 16.06 -68.81 -24.13
N VAL A 192 17.01 -68.18 -23.43
CA VAL A 192 18.23 -68.87 -22.98
C VAL A 192 17.89 -69.95 -21.97
N GLU A 193 16.97 -69.69 -21.03
CA GLU A 193 16.51 -70.68 -20.06
C GLU A 193 15.84 -71.89 -20.74
N GLU A 194 14.97 -71.64 -21.72
CA GLU A 194 14.31 -72.71 -22.50
C GLU A 194 15.32 -73.59 -23.27
N GLU A 195 16.30 -72.98 -23.94
CA GLU A 195 17.34 -73.73 -24.66
C GLU A 195 18.27 -74.50 -23.71
N GLU A 196 18.55 -73.97 -22.52
CA GLU A 196 19.29 -74.68 -21.48
C GLU A 196 18.53 -75.90 -20.94
N GLU A 197 17.20 -75.83 -20.79
CA GLU A 197 16.39 -76.98 -20.38
C GLU A 197 16.38 -78.06 -21.45
N LYS A 198 16.15 -77.70 -22.72
CA LYS A 198 16.20 -78.65 -23.85
C LYS A 198 17.54 -79.38 -23.94
N ALA A 199 18.65 -78.67 -23.69
CA ALA A 199 19.99 -79.25 -23.71
C ALA A 199 20.25 -80.25 -22.56
N LYS A 200 19.52 -80.14 -21.44
CA LYS A 200 19.62 -81.06 -20.29
C LYS A 200 18.78 -82.32 -20.45
N GLU A 201 17.78 -82.32 -21.33
CA GLU A 201 16.90 -83.47 -21.61
C GLU A 201 17.46 -84.44 -22.66
N VAL A 202 18.61 -84.15 -23.27
CA VAL A 202 19.33 -85.00 -24.26
C VAL A 202 20.47 -85.78 -23.59
#